data_AF-A0A3C1G271-F1
#
_entry.id   AF-A0A3C1G271-F1
#
_cell.length_a   1.000
_cell.length_b   1.000
_cell.length_c   1.000
_cell.angle_alpha   90.00
_cell.angle_beta   90.00
_cell.angle_gamma   90.00
#
_symmetry.space_group_name_H-M   'P 1'
#
loop_
_entity.id
_entity.type
_entity.pdbx_description
1 polymer ?
#
loop_
_entity_poly.entity_id
_entity_poly.type
_entity_poly.pdbx_seq_one_letter_code
_entity_poly.pdbx_strand_id
1 'polypeptide(L)'
;MNFIEKRIKRITYVLPRIVLLSIFFLYVVFAFLSYFDYFEPYLYPLALIRGKAYPISRSIIIGPYPHYDEMKKLKENFGVETIVSLLNVKLPQENALYKREQRDAEKLGLKTYNFPMEYLPLQSESNKEKLTELTAFLRSHSTQKVYVHCYLGKHR
;
A
#
# COMPACT_ATOMS: atom_id res chain seq x y z
N MET A 1 32.13 54.58 -7.91
CA MET A 1 31.14 53.60 -7.40
C MET A 1 31.86 52.68 -6.43
N ASN A 2 31.52 52.78 -5.14
CA ASN A 2 32.33 52.22 -4.06
C ASN A 2 32.27 50.68 -4.05
N PHE A 3 33.36 50.04 -3.64
CA PHE A 3 33.48 48.57 -3.52
C PHE A 3 32.33 47.95 -2.73
N ILE A 4 31.84 48.68 -1.72
CA ILE A 4 30.72 48.32 -0.85
C ILE A 4 29.40 48.27 -1.63
N GLU A 5 29.11 49.25 -2.51
CA GLU A 5 27.88 49.26 -3.31
C GLU A 5 27.81 48.11 -4.32
N LYS A 6 28.94 47.75 -4.94
CA LYS A 6 29.01 46.60 -5.85
C LYS A 6 28.75 45.28 -5.12
N ARG A 7 29.23 45.12 -3.88
CA ARG A 7 28.95 43.95 -3.04
C ARG A 7 27.48 43.86 -2.64
N ILE A 8 26.89 44.98 -2.22
CA ILE A 8 25.47 45.04 -1.82
C ILE A 8 24.57 44.69 -3.00
N LYS A 9 24.80 45.26 -4.20
CA LYS A 9 24.03 44.93 -5.41
C LYS A 9 24.16 43.47 -5.84
N ARG A 10 25.34 42.86 -5.64
CA ARG A 10 25.54 41.43 -5.92
C ARG A 10 24.78 40.55 -4.92
N ILE A 11 24.79 40.91 -3.64
CA ILE A 11 24.07 40.17 -2.60
C ILE A 11 22.56 40.27 -2.83
N THR A 12 22.02 41.46 -3.11
CA THR A 12 20.58 41.63 -3.38
C THR A 12 20.11 40.90 -4.63
N TYR A 13 21.00 40.58 -5.56
CA TYR A 13 20.68 39.82 -6.77
C TYR A 13 20.81 38.30 -6.60
N VAL A 14 21.77 37.85 -5.78
CA VAL A 14 22.05 36.42 -5.57
C VAL A 14 21.16 35.83 -4.47
N LEU A 15 20.89 36.58 -3.41
CA LEU A 15 20.10 36.11 -2.26
C LEU A 15 18.68 35.65 -2.65
N PRO A 16 17.89 36.38 -3.46
CA PRO A 16 16.56 35.93 -3.85
C PRO A 16 16.58 34.65 -4.70
N ARG A 17 17.64 34.45 -5.50
CA ARG A 17 17.81 33.24 -6.32
C ARG A 17 18.12 32.02 -5.47
N ILE A 18 18.96 32.17 -4.45
CA ILE A 18 19.23 31.10 -3.48
C ILE A 18 17.94 30.76 -2.72
N VAL A 19 17.20 31.77 -2.25
CA VAL A 19 15.91 31.55 -1.56
C VAL A 19 14.91 30.83 -2.47
N LEU A 20 14.76 31.25 -3.72
CA LEU A 20 13.89 30.57 -4.69
C LEU A 20 14.32 29.12 -4.95
N LEU A 21 15.63 28.86 -5.11
CA LEU A 21 16.16 27.51 -5.29
C LEU A 21 15.92 26.64 -4.05
N SER A 22 16.10 27.20 -2.85
CA SER A 22 15.82 26.50 -1.59
C SER A 22 14.33 26.16 -1.46
N ILE A 23 13.43 27.09 -1.79
CA ILE A 23 11.98 26.85 -1.78
C ILE A 23 11.61 25.78 -2.81
N PHE A 24 12.17 25.84 -4.02
CA PHE A 24 11.94 24.83 -5.05
C PHE A 24 12.43 23.45 -4.60
N PHE A 25 13.64 23.35 -4.04
CA PHE A 25 14.16 22.07 -3.54
C PHE A 25 13.30 21.52 -2.39
N LEU A 26 12.90 22.40 -1.46
CA LEU A 26 11.99 22.03 -0.38
C LEU A 26 10.67 21.49 -0.95
N TYR A 27 10.09 22.16 -1.94
CA TYR A 27 8.88 21.70 -2.63
C TYR A 27 9.09 20.33 -3.30
N VAL A 28 10.20 20.11 -4.00
CA VAL A 28 10.49 18.81 -4.62
C VAL A 28 10.60 17.70 -3.58
N VAL A 29 11.26 17.96 -2.45
CA VAL A 29 11.37 16.99 -1.35
C VAL A 29 9.99 16.70 -0.75
N PHE A 30 9.19 17.73 -0.45
CA PHE A 30 7.84 17.53 0.08
C PHE A 30 6.92 16.84 -0.92
N ALA A 31 6.97 17.19 -2.20
CA ALA A 31 6.24 16.51 -3.24
C ALA A 31 6.64 15.04 -3.28
N PHE A 32 7.93 14.73 -3.34
CA PHE A 32 8.43 13.36 -3.35
C PHE A 32 7.96 12.55 -2.13
N LEU A 33 8.09 13.11 -0.92
CA LEU A 33 7.61 12.46 0.30
C LEU A 33 6.09 12.23 0.27
N SER A 34 5.32 13.26 -0.11
CA SER A 34 3.86 13.16 -0.17
C SER A 34 3.37 12.13 -1.17
N TYR A 35 4.01 12.03 -2.34
CA TYR A 35 3.68 11.01 -3.34
C TYR A 35 4.14 9.63 -2.88
N PHE A 36 5.32 9.50 -2.26
CA PHE A 36 5.86 8.23 -1.80
C PHE A 36 4.95 7.55 -0.75
N ASP A 37 4.36 8.34 0.14
CA ASP A 37 3.40 7.85 1.14
C ASP A 37 2.16 7.20 0.50
N TYR A 38 1.73 7.64 -0.69
CA TYR A 38 0.61 6.99 -1.40
C TYR A 38 0.94 5.58 -1.92
N PHE A 39 2.21 5.26 -2.14
CA PHE A 39 2.61 3.98 -2.73
C PHE A 39 2.83 2.88 -1.69
N GLU A 40 3.14 3.25 -0.45
CA GLU A 40 3.54 2.29 0.56
C GLU A 40 2.64 2.37 1.80
N PRO A 41 1.76 1.38 2.04
CA PRO A 41 0.72 1.44 3.08
C PRO A 41 1.28 1.41 4.53
N TYR A 42 2.59 1.23 4.69
CA TYR A 42 3.29 1.17 5.97
C TYR A 42 3.99 2.47 6.36
N LEU A 43 4.03 3.46 5.46
CA LEU A 43 4.63 4.75 5.78
C LEU A 43 3.62 5.65 6.50
N TYR A 44 4.15 6.58 7.29
CA TYR A 44 3.34 7.62 7.91
C TYR A 44 2.82 8.57 6.83
N PRO A 45 1.53 8.97 6.82
CA PRO A 45 0.52 8.75 7.85
C PRO A 45 -0.36 7.49 7.64
N LEU A 46 -0.24 6.78 6.51
CA LEU A 46 -1.12 5.65 6.18
C LEU A 46 -1.04 4.50 7.20
N ALA A 47 0.12 4.26 7.79
CA ALA A 47 0.29 3.26 8.84
C ALA A 47 -0.65 3.47 10.05
N LEU A 48 -0.97 4.74 10.37
CA LEU A 48 -1.88 5.08 11.46
C LEU A 48 -3.35 4.78 11.11
N ILE A 49 -3.68 4.87 9.83
CA ILE A 49 -5.03 4.68 9.30
C ILE A 49 -5.29 3.20 8.97
N ARG A 50 -4.24 2.38 8.94
CA ARG A 50 -4.32 0.95 8.62
C ARG A 50 -5.26 0.20 9.59
N GLY A 51 -6.07 -0.70 9.04
CA GLY A 51 -6.92 -1.60 9.84
C GLY A 51 -6.09 -2.59 10.65
N LYS A 52 -6.71 -3.20 11.68
CA LYS A 52 -6.14 -4.36 12.34
C LYS A 52 -6.66 -5.62 11.65
N ALA A 53 -5.86 -6.68 11.64
CA ALA A 53 -6.35 -7.99 11.22
C ALA A 53 -7.39 -8.50 12.24
N TYR A 54 -8.51 -9.03 11.75
CA TYR A 54 -9.58 -9.58 12.57
C TYR A 54 -10.05 -10.94 12.01
N PRO A 55 -10.19 -11.97 12.85
CA PRO A 55 -10.78 -13.23 12.43
C PRO A 55 -12.28 -13.07 12.24
N ILE A 56 -12.81 -13.50 11.09
CA ILE A 56 -14.25 -13.58 10.84
C ILE A 56 -14.77 -14.98 11.17
N SER A 57 -13.96 -16.00 10.93
CA SER A 57 -14.27 -17.39 11.24
C SER A 57 -13.02 -18.12 11.72
N ARG A 58 -13.14 -19.42 12.04
CA ARG A 58 -11.97 -20.25 12.41
C ARG A 58 -10.95 -20.39 11.27
N SER A 59 -11.38 -20.23 10.02
CA SER A 59 -10.56 -20.40 8.82
C SER A 59 -10.32 -19.11 8.05
N ILE A 60 -10.99 -18.00 8.36
CA ILE A 60 -10.90 -16.76 7.59
C ILE A 60 -10.50 -15.60 8.51
N ILE A 61 -9.41 -14.94 8.13
CA ILE A 61 -8.92 -13.71 8.75
C ILE A 61 -8.95 -12.62 7.69
N ILE A 62 -9.43 -11.42 8.04
CA ILE A 62 -9.41 -10.25 7.16
C ILE A 62 -8.50 -9.17 7.74
N GLY A 63 -7.79 -8.45 6.88
CA GLY A 63 -6.98 -7.33 7.34
C GLY A 63 -6.39 -6.47 6.22
N PRO A 64 -5.40 -5.62 6.56
CA PRO A 64 -4.69 -4.79 5.61
C PRO A 64 -3.64 -5.58 4.82
N TYR A 65 -3.03 -4.92 3.81
CA TYR A 65 -1.89 -5.45 3.08
C TYR A 65 -0.78 -5.93 4.03
N PRO A 66 -0.41 -7.23 3.99
CA PRO A 66 0.58 -7.78 4.89
C PRO A 66 1.99 -7.64 4.31
N HIS A 67 2.94 -7.17 5.11
CA HIS A 67 4.37 -7.26 4.76
C HIS A 67 4.93 -8.65 5.06
N TYR A 68 6.14 -8.95 4.55
CA TYR A 68 6.83 -10.22 4.77
C TYR A 68 6.79 -10.71 6.22
N ASP A 69 7.16 -9.86 7.19
CA ASP A 69 7.16 -10.24 8.62
C ASP A 69 5.75 -10.51 9.16
N GLU A 70 4.74 -9.83 8.62
CA GLU A 70 3.34 -10.04 8.99
C GLU A 70 2.81 -11.33 8.37
N MET A 71 3.15 -11.62 7.11
CA MET A 71 2.85 -12.91 6.46
C MET A 71 3.50 -14.07 7.21
N LYS A 72 4.74 -13.90 7.67
CA LYS A 72 5.44 -14.87 8.49
C LYS A 72 4.70 -15.09 9.82
N LYS A 73 4.31 -14.02 10.53
CA LYS A 73 3.51 -14.13 11.76
C LYS A 73 2.14 -14.77 11.51
N LEU A 74 1.49 -14.46 10.39
CA LEU A 74 0.22 -15.09 10.00
C LEU A 74 0.38 -16.59 9.79
N LYS A 75 1.47 -17.01 9.13
CA LYS A 75 1.80 -18.43 8.97
C LYS A 75 2.12 -19.10 10.31
N GLU A 76 3.02 -18.54 11.10
CA GLU A 76 3.54 -19.16 12.33
C GLU A 76 2.52 -19.17 13.46
N ASN A 77 1.82 -18.05 13.70
CA ASN A 77 0.94 -17.90 14.85
C ASN A 77 -0.48 -18.36 14.56
N PHE A 78 -0.95 -18.15 13.32
CA PHE A 78 -2.33 -18.44 12.95
C PHE A 78 -2.44 -19.67 12.06
N GLY A 79 -1.35 -20.19 11.47
CA GLY A 79 -1.39 -21.32 10.56
C GLY A 79 -1.99 -20.97 9.20
N VAL A 80 -1.87 -19.71 8.77
CA VAL A 80 -2.35 -19.29 7.44
C VAL A 80 -1.53 -19.99 6.36
N GLU A 81 -2.22 -20.58 5.38
CA GLU A 81 -1.62 -21.28 4.24
C GLU A 81 -1.79 -20.50 2.94
N THR A 82 -2.85 -19.68 2.88
CA THR A 82 -3.28 -18.98 1.67
C THR A 82 -3.53 -17.50 1.95
N ILE A 83 -2.93 -16.64 1.12
CA ILE A 83 -3.18 -15.20 1.07
C ILE A 83 -4.09 -14.91 -0.12
N VAL A 84 -5.15 -14.16 0.14
CA VAL A 84 -6.08 -13.69 -0.88
C VAL A 84 -6.03 -12.17 -0.95
N SER A 85 -5.56 -11.67 -2.08
CA SER A 85 -5.42 -10.25 -2.36
C SER A 85 -6.67 -9.73 -3.07
N LEU A 86 -7.21 -8.60 -2.61
CA LEU A 86 -8.30 -7.87 -3.28
C LEU A 86 -7.77 -6.69 -4.13
N LEU A 87 -6.46 -6.66 -4.34
CA LEU A 87 -5.75 -5.60 -5.06
C LEU A 87 -6.06 -5.63 -6.57
N ASN A 88 -6.41 -4.48 -7.12
CA ASN A 88 -6.64 -4.26 -8.53
C ASN A 88 -5.31 -4.09 -9.28
N VAL A 89 -4.81 -5.19 -9.85
CA VAL A 89 -3.57 -5.25 -10.64
C VAL A 89 -3.59 -4.39 -11.92
N LYS A 90 -4.73 -3.82 -12.31
CA LYS A 90 -4.79 -2.82 -13.38
C LYS A 90 -4.15 -1.50 -12.94
N LEU A 91 -4.11 -1.20 -11.65
CA LEU A 91 -3.42 -0.04 -11.10
C LEU A 91 -1.93 -0.36 -10.92
N PRO A 92 -1.00 0.45 -11.50
CA PRO A 92 0.43 0.18 -11.43
C PRO A 92 0.96 -0.01 -10.00
N GLN A 93 0.41 0.76 -9.05
CA GLN A 93 0.79 0.73 -7.64
C GLN A 93 0.40 -0.60 -6.98
N GLU A 94 -0.86 -0.99 -7.11
CA GLU A 94 -1.39 -2.23 -6.53
C GLU A 94 -0.76 -3.45 -7.19
N ASN A 95 -0.43 -3.38 -8.48
CA ASN A 95 0.31 -4.42 -9.19
C ASN A 95 1.73 -4.61 -8.64
N ALA A 96 2.45 -3.52 -8.35
CA ALA A 96 3.79 -3.60 -7.76
C ALA A 96 3.76 -4.26 -6.37
N LEU A 97 2.74 -3.94 -5.56
CA LEU A 97 2.51 -4.55 -4.25
C LEU A 97 2.14 -6.02 -4.36
N TYR A 98 1.24 -6.39 -5.28
CA TYR A 98 0.87 -7.77 -5.51
C TYR A 98 2.06 -8.63 -5.96
N LYS A 99 2.91 -8.12 -6.86
CA LYS A 99 4.15 -8.82 -7.26
C LYS A 99 5.13 -8.99 -6.10
N ARG A 100 5.18 -8.04 -5.17
CA ARG A 100 6.01 -8.16 -3.95
C ARG A 100 5.44 -9.23 -3.02
N GLU A 101 4.14 -9.20 -2.78
CA GLU A 101 3.39 -10.18 -2.00
C GLU A 101 3.60 -11.61 -2.55
N GLN A 102 3.51 -11.80 -3.87
CA GLN A 102 3.77 -13.11 -4.50
C GLN A 102 5.18 -13.63 -4.22
N ARG A 103 6.20 -12.79 -4.38
CA ARG A 103 7.60 -13.17 -4.09
C ARG A 103 7.82 -13.52 -2.62
N ASP A 104 7.18 -12.78 -1.74
CA ASP A 104 7.31 -12.97 -0.29
C ASP A 104 6.52 -14.20 0.19
N ALA A 105 5.35 -14.45 -0.39
CA ALA A 105 4.57 -15.67 -0.20
C ALA A 105 5.32 -16.91 -0.65
N GLU A 106 5.94 -16.87 -1.83
CA GLU A 106 6.72 -17.98 -2.39
C GLU A 106 7.87 -18.37 -1.46
N LYS A 107 8.63 -17.39 -0.96
CA LYS A 107 9.69 -17.62 0.05
C LYS A 107 9.17 -18.27 1.33
N LEU A 108 7.93 -17.95 1.71
CA LEU A 108 7.27 -18.49 2.90
C LEU A 108 6.49 -19.79 2.60
N GLY A 109 6.45 -20.27 1.36
CA GLY A 109 5.63 -21.43 0.97
C GLY A 109 4.13 -21.22 1.16
N LEU A 110 3.66 -19.97 1.04
CA LEU A 110 2.25 -19.59 1.07
C LEU A 110 1.69 -19.56 -0.36
N LYS A 111 0.41 -19.88 -0.51
CA LYS A 111 -0.31 -19.72 -1.78
C LYS A 111 -0.89 -18.32 -1.89
N THR A 112 -0.85 -17.71 -3.07
CA THR A 112 -1.45 -16.40 -3.34
C THR A 112 -2.52 -16.50 -4.40
N TYR A 113 -3.68 -15.89 -4.14
CA TYR A 113 -4.75 -15.73 -5.12
C TYR A 113 -5.19 -14.27 -5.18
N ASN A 114 -5.53 -13.77 -6.36
CA ASN A 114 -6.01 -12.41 -6.53
C ASN A 114 -7.45 -12.40 -7.04
N PHE A 115 -8.30 -11.67 -6.33
CA PHE A 115 -9.68 -11.35 -6.71
C PHE A 115 -9.80 -9.82 -6.75
N PRO A 116 -9.36 -9.19 -7.86
CA PRO A 116 -9.23 -7.73 -7.91
C PRO A 116 -10.60 -7.08 -7.74
N MET A 117 -10.72 -6.19 -6.76
CA MET A 117 -11.92 -5.38 -6.55
C MET A 117 -11.62 -3.90 -6.77
N GLU A 118 -12.55 -3.19 -7.39
CA GLU A 118 -12.47 -1.75 -7.58
C GLU A 118 -12.75 -1.02 -6.26
N TYR A 119 -12.05 0.10 -6.04
CA TYR A 119 -12.24 0.91 -4.84
C TYR A 119 -13.56 1.69 -4.88
N LEU A 120 -13.89 2.29 -6.03
CA LEU A 120 -15.11 3.03 -6.26
C LEU A 120 -15.59 2.80 -7.71
N PRO A 121 -16.91 2.57 -7.93
CA PRO A 121 -17.95 2.37 -6.92
C PRO A 121 -17.89 0.96 -6.30
N LEU A 122 -17.99 0.86 -4.97
CA LEU A 122 -17.86 -0.42 -4.27
C LEU A 122 -18.94 -1.45 -4.66
N GLN A 123 -20.17 -0.98 -4.92
CA GLN A 123 -21.31 -1.81 -5.33
C GLN A 123 -21.40 -2.03 -6.85
N SER A 124 -20.30 -1.87 -7.59
CA SER A 124 -20.27 -2.19 -9.01
C SER A 124 -20.66 -3.66 -9.24
N GLU A 125 -21.29 -3.95 -10.39
CA GLU A 125 -21.61 -5.33 -10.76
C GLU A 125 -20.34 -6.20 -10.84
N SER A 126 -19.22 -5.63 -11.31
CA SER A 126 -17.92 -6.32 -11.34
C SER A 126 -17.45 -6.74 -9.94
N ASN A 127 -17.61 -5.88 -8.93
CA ASN A 127 -17.27 -6.25 -7.55
C ASN A 127 -18.20 -7.33 -6.99
N LYS A 128 -19.49 -7.31 -7.32
CA LYS A 128 -20.45 -8.36 -6.90
C LYS A 128 -20.12 -9.72 -7.51
N GLU A 129 -19.76 -9.76 -8.79
CA GLU A 129 -19.28 -10.96 -9.47
C GLU A 129 -18.02 -11.50 -8.78
N LYS A 130 -17.04 -10.64 -8.52
CA LYS A 130 -15.80 -11.03 -7.83
C LYS A 130 -16.02 -11.49 -6.41
N LEU A 131 -16.96 -10.90 -5.69
CA LEU A 131 -17.35 -11.35 -4.35
C LEU A 131 -18.00 -12.74 -4.40
N THR A 132 -18.79 -13.03 -5.44
CA THR A 132 -19.39 -14.35 -5.66
C THR A 132 -18.31 -15.40 -5.93
N GLU A 133 -17.35 -15.11 -6.80
CA GLU A 133 -16.19 -15.96 -7.08
C GLU A 133 -15.35 -16.20 -5.81
N LEU A 134 -15.04 -15.13 -5.07
CA LEU A 134 -14.30 -15.21 -3.81
C LEU A 134 -15.03 -16.07 -2.78
N THR A 135 -16.34 -15.90 -2.65
CA THR A 135 -17.14 -16.70 -1.71
C THR A 135 -17.13 -18.17 -2.10
N ALA A 136 -17.24 -18.48 -3.39
CA ALA A 136 -17.14 -19.86 -3.89
C ALA A 136 -15.75 -20.46 -3.60
N PHE A 137 -14.68 -19.68 -3.82
CA PHE A 137 -13.31 -20.07 -3.50
C PHE A 137 -13.10 -20.36 -2.01
N LEU A 138 -13.57 -19.47 -1.13
CA LEU A 138 -13.45 -19.64 0.32
C LEU A 138 -14.23 -20.86 0.82
N ARG A 139 -15.38 -21.18 0.20
CA ARG A 139 -16.15 -22.39 0.52
C ARG A 139 -15.43 -23.67 0.11
N SER A 140 -14.80 -23.69 -1.06
CA SER A 140 -14.04 -24.86 -1.53
C SER A 140 -12.72 -25.07 -0.77
N HIS A 141 -12.22 -24.04 -0.08
CA HIS A 141 -11.00 -24.08 0.73
C HIS A 141 -11.28 -24.02 2.24
N SER A 142 -12.46 -24.45 2.68
CA SER A 142 -12.94 -24.31 4.06
C SER A 142 -12.05 -24.94 5.14
N THR A 143 -11.20 -25.89 4.76
CA THR A 143 -10.23 -26.55 5.64
C THR A 143 -8.91 -25.79 5.81
N GLN A 144 -8.57 -24.90 4.86
CA GLN A 144 -7.35 -24.10 4.90
C GLN A 144 -7.63 -22.79 5.64
N LYS A 145 -6.62 -22.28 6.36
CA LYS A 145 -6.69 -20.93 6.90
C LYS A 145 -6.27 -19.92 5.86
N VAL A 146 -7.18 -18.99 5.57
CA VAL A 146 -7.06 -17.97 4.53
C VAL A 146 -7.00 -16.58 5.16
N TYR A 147 -6.04 -15.78 4.72
CA TYR A 147 -5.96 -14.36 5.03
C TYR A 147 -6.40 -13.54 3.82
N VAL A 148 -7.54 -12.87 3.92
CA VAL A 148 -8.08 -11.99 2.87
C VAL A 148 -7.69 -10.55 3.20
N HIS A 149 -7.18 -9.79 2.23
CA HIS A 149 -6.84 -8.40 2.49
C HIS A 149 -7.10 -7.48 1.32
N CYS A 150 -7.30 -6.20 1.64
CA CYS A 150 -7.24 -5.10 0.70
C CYS A 150 -6.12 -4.13 1.08
N TYR A 151 -6.02 -2.98 0.39
CA TYR A 151 -4.95 -2.01 0.61
C TYR A 151 -4.82 -1.58 2.10
N LEU A 152 -5.92 -1.09 2.71
CA LEU A 152 -5.95 -0.64 4.11
C LEU A 152 -6.67 -1.59 5.07
N GLY A 153 -7.35 -2.64 4.58
CA GLY A 153 -8.14 -3.56 5.41
C GLY A 153 -9.42 -2.95 6.00
N LYS A 154 -9.99 -1.91 5.37
CA LYS A 154 -11.18 -1.19 5.85
C LYS A 154 -12.28 -0.96 4.81
N HIS A 155 -11.97 -1.04 3.52
CA HIS A 155 -12.82 -0.48 2.46
C HIS A 155 -13.44 -1.53 1.53
N ARG A 156 -12.68 -2.58 1.23
CA ARG A 156 -13.06 -3.71 0.38
C ARG A 156 -13.14 -4.95 1.25
#